data_AF-A0AAT9G4U1-F1
#
_entry.id   AF-A0AAT9G4U1-F1
#
_cell.length_a   1.000
_cell.length_b   1.000
_cell.length_c   1.000
_cell.angle_alpha   90.00
_cell.angle_beta   90.00
_cell.angle_gamma   90.00
#
_symmetry.space_group_name_H-M   'P 1'
#
loop_
_entity.id
_entity.type
_entity.pdbx_description
1 polymer ?
#
loop_
_entity_poly.entity_id
_entity_poly.type
_entity_poly.pdbx_seq_one_letter_code
_entity_poly.pdbx_strand_id
1 'polypeptide(L)'
;MPTVRKSYKKPFIYFAIIIWIIIIMPNILWLIKNNYASLQWLNSQITYQINVQILSSILFVFYPIIIGIGLIYKYHGQISWPKNEPNQLAIFIVLFPLIIIFFIFLFFHGKRITEWLQPFMIIATPLLISSISIKPEKSLDNILLYLIVIAILVFTSYIIILHYNIYGNGQKMIGIKNIVKKSEYKWTQKYKRPLKYVGGEDTLYHWFIVYAKDRPHSIQPWIPNNKQNTLNIYHKNININDIKKYGALLIGKKNHTCTEEKFINMNNYWPQFIINKELLKDRLEPNSEMILICLGFISPMNNQKDIN
;
A
#
# COMPACT_ATOMS: atom_id res chain seq x y z
N MET A 1 -12.26 29.03 24.39
CA MET A 1 -11.66 28.05 25.32
C MET A 1 -10.55 28.68 26.17
N PRO A 2 -10.88 29.19 27.37
CA PRO A 2 -9.92 29.81 28.29
C PRO A 2 -8.93 28.80 28.92
N THR A 3 -9.35 27.55 29.08
CA THR A 3 -8.56 26.44 29.64
C THR A 3 -7.42 25.99 28.71
N VAL A 4 -7.67 25.87 27.40
CA VAL A 4 -6.66 25.58 26.38
C VAL A 4 -5.55 26.64 26.38
N ARG A 5 -5.95 27.92 26.55
CA ARG A 5 -4.98 29.02 26.68
C ARG A 5 -4.10 28.91 27.92
N LYS A 6 -4.63 28.35 29.03
CA LYS A 6 -3.83 28.06 30.23
C LYS A 6 -2.84 26.93 30.01
N SER A 7 -3.18 25.93 29.19
CA SER A 7 -2.29 24.82 28.89
C SER A 7 -1.02 25.26 28.14
N TYR A 8 -1.08 26.30 27.30
CA TYR A 8 0.12 26.88 26.65
C TYR A 8 1.14 27.43 27.64
N LYS A 9 0.76 27.72 28.89
CA LYS A 9 1.69 28.15 29.93
C LYS A 9 2.44 26.99 30.58
N LYS A 10 2.09 25.74 30.28
CA LYS A 10 2.74 24.55 30.85
C LYS A 10 3.96 24.15 30.02
N PRO A 11 5.13 23.91 30.65
CA PRO A 11 6.36 23.54 29.93
C PRO A 11 6.21 22.24 29.12
N PHE A 12 5.34 21.34 29.59
CA PHE A 12 5.08 20.06 28.93
C PHE A 12 4.55 20.20 27.50
N ILE A 13 3.80 21.27 27.17
CA ILE A 13 3.33 21.50 25.79
C ILE A 13 4.51 21.75 24.86
N TYR A 14 5.46 22.57 25.28
CA TYR A 14 6.64 22.87 24.47
C TYR A 14 7.53 21.63 24.31
N PHE A 15 7.65 20.81 25.37
CA PHE A 15 8.34 19.53 25.27
C PHE A 15 7.66 18.58 24.27
N ALA A 16 6.33 18.49 24.28
CA ALA A 16 5.57 17.72 23.31
C ALA A 16 5.76 18.24 21.87
N ILE A 17 5.80 19.56 21.68
CA ILE A 17 6.09 20.17 20.37
C ILE A 17 7.51 19.81 19.91
N ILE A 18 8.51 19.91 20.79
CA ILE A 18 9.90 19.54 20.47
C ILE A 18 9.98 18.06 20.09
N ILE A 19 9.36 17.16 20.86
CA ILE A 19 9.29 15.74 20.53
C ILE A 19 8.64 15.53 19.16
N TRP A 20 7.50 16.18 18.90
CA TRP A 20 6.79 16.08 17.63
C TRP A 20 7.67 16.54 16.45
N ILE A 21 8.40 17.64 16.61
CA ILE A 21 9.37 18.11 15.62
C ILE A 21 10.47 17.06 15.42
N ILE A 22 11.07 16.52 16.48
CA ILE A 22 12.12 15.50 16.39
C ILE A 22 11.62 14.24 15.66
N ILE A 23 10.38 13.84 15.89
CA ILE A 23 9.77 12.67 15.23
C ILE A 23 9.52 12.93 13.74
N ILE A 24 9.05 14.13 13.37
CA ILE A 24 8.64 14.44 11.99
C ILE A 24 9.80 14.91 11.12
N MET A 25 10.78 15.62 11.71
CA MET A 25 11.89 16.24 10.97
C MET A 25 12.65 15.25 10.07
N PRO A 26 13.00 14.02 10.50
CA PRO A 26 13.66 13.05 9.63
C PRO A 26 12.86 12.75 8.35
N ASN A 27 11.53 12.68 8.44
CA ASN A 27 10.66 12.43 7.29
C ASN A 27 10.60 13.64 6.35
N ILE A 28 10.52 14.87 6.90
CA ILE A 28 10.56 16.10 6.09
C ILE A 28 11.89 16.21 5.35
N LEU A 29 13.00 16.01 6.05
CA LEU A 29 14.34 16.06 5.46
C LEU A 29 14.51 14.97 4.38
N TRP A 30 13.98 13.77 4.63
CA TRP A 30 13.96 12.70 3.62
C TRP A 30 13.14 13.08 2.39
N LEU A 31 11.96 13.69 2.56
CA LEU A 31 11.14 14.15 1.43
C LEU A 31 11.88 15.20 0.59
N ILE A 32 12.47 16.20 1.23
CA ILE A 32 13.25 17.25 0.54
C ILE A 32 14.42 16.62 -0.24
N LYS A 33 15.20 15.75 0.41
CA LYS A 33 16.36 15.08 -0.19
C LYS A 33 15.99 14.18 -1.38
N ASN A 34 14.75 13.69 -1.42
CA ASN A 34 14.25 12.82 -2.46
C ASN A 34 13.20 13.51 -3.35
N ASN A 35 13.31 14.84 -3.52
CA ASN A 35 12.48 15.63 -4.43
C ASN A 35 10.96 15.41 -4.25
N TYR A 36 10.52 15.28 -2.99
CA TYR A 36 9.12 15.03 -2.63
C TYR A 36 8.51 13.80 -3.32
N ALA A 37 9.31 12.73 -3.44
CA ALA A 37 8.93 11.41 -3.95
C ALA A 37 7.48 10.99 -3.65
N SER A 38 7.07 11.02 -2.39
CA SER A 38 5.73 10.60 -1.97
C SER A 38 4.61 11.48 -2.54
N LEU A 39 4.86 12.79 -2.70
CA LEU A 39 3.90 13.71 -3.33
C LEU A 39 3.83 13.48 -4.85
N GLN A 40 4.97 13.22 -5.50
CA GLN A 40 4.99 12.88 -6.92
C GLN A 40 4.27 11.55 -7.19
N TRP A 41 4.45 10.56 -6.31
CA TRP A 41 3.67 9.31 -6.34
C TRP A 41 2.18 9.57 -6.16
N LEU A 42 1.79 10.37 -5.15
CA LEU A 42 0.39 10.71 -4.92
C LEU A 42 -0.23 11.39 -6.15
N ASN A 43 0.49 12.33 -6.76
CA ASN A 43 0.06 13.00 -7.98
C ASN A 43 -0.06 12.03 -9.18
N SER A 44 0.71 10.94 -9.21
CA SER A 44 0.56 9.90 -10.25
C SER A 44 -0.67 9.00 -10.03
N GLN A 45 -1.22 8.98 -8.81
CA GLN A 45 -2.39 8.17 -8.47
C GLN A 45 -3.71 8.92 -8.58
N ILE A 46 -3.66 10.23 -8.79
CA ILE A 46 -4.80 11.12 -8.73
C ILE A 46 -5.04 11.75 -10.10
N THR A 47 -6.30 11.76 -10.53
CA THR A 47 -6.76 12.51 -11.70
C THR A 47 -7.71 13.63 -11.28
N TYR A 48 -7.58 14.81 -11.93
CA TYR A 48 -8.48 15.94 -11.72
C TYR A 48 -9.85 15.61 -12.31
N GLN A 49 -10.81 15.28 -11.46
CA GLN A 49 -12.18 14.97 -11.86
C GLN A 49 -13.10 15.10 -10.65
N ILE A 50 -14.29 15.68 -10.84
CA ILE A 50 -15.32 15.69 -9.81
C ILE A 50 -15.67 14.25 -9.45
N ASN A 51 -15.53 13.92 -8.18
CA ASN A 51 -15.61 12.56 -7.69
C ASN A 51 -16.68 12.44 -6.59
N VAL A 52 -17.92 12.23 -7.00
CA VAL A 52 -19.05 12.00 -6.08
C VAL A 52 -18.93 10.68 -5.30
N GLN A 53 -18.06 9.76 -5.72
CA GLN A 53 -17.81 8.49 -5.02
C GLN A 53 -17.20 8.68 -3.62
N ILE A 54 -16.68 9.87 -3.30
CA ILE A 54 -16.29 10.21 -1.94
C ILE A 54 -17.46 10.09 -0.95
N LEU A 55 -18.69 10.42 -1.38
CA LEU A 55 -19.88 10.33 -0.53
C LEU A 55 -20.17 8.88 -0.16
N SER A 56 -20.17 7.97 -1.14
CA SER A 56 -20.34 6.55 -0.87
C SER A 56 -19.19 6.00 -0.04
N SER A 57 -17.95 6.42 -0.29
CA SER A 57 -16.78 6.01 0.50
C SER A 57 -16.89 6.42 1.96
N ILE A 58 -17.36 7.64 2.25
CA ILE A 58 -17.63 8.11 3.62
C ILE A 58 -18.72 7.26 4.25
N LEU A 59 -19.83 7.01 3.56
CA LEU A 59 -20.90 6.16 4.09
C LEU A 59 -20.40 4.73 4.40
N PHE A 60 -19.60 4.14 3.52
CA PHE A 60 -19.03 2.81 3.70
C PHE A 60 -17.96 2.72 4.79
N VAL A 61 -17.27 3.82 5.10
CA VAL A 61 -16.28 3.83 6.19
C VAL A 61 -16.98 4.12 7.52
N PHE A 62 -17.92 5.06 7.53
CA PHE A 62 -18.62 5.53 8.73
C PHE A 62 -19.96 4.83 9.02
N TYR A 63 -20.33 3.78 8.28
CA TYR A 63 -21.55 3.00 8.55
C TYR A 63 -21.68 2.51 10.00
N PRO A 64 -20.61 2.10 10.73
CA PRO A 64 -20.76 1.66 12.12
C PRO A 64 -21.22 2.80 13.03
N ILE A 65 -20.74 4.02 12.78
CA ILE A 65 -21.18 5.23 13.50
C ILE A 65 -22.63 5.53 13.18
N ILE A 66 -23.02 5.47 11.90
CA ILE A 66 -24.41 5.71 11.46
C ILE A 66 -25.37 4.71 12.12
N ILE A 67 -25.02 3.41 12.13
CA ILE A 67 -25.80 2.37 12.82
C ILE A 67 -25.86 2.65 14.32
N GLY A 68 -24.73 2.99 14.95
CA GLY A 68 -24.68 3.33 16.38
C GLY A 68 -25.59 4.50 16.73
N ILE A 69 -25.56 5.57 15.93
CA ILE A 69 -26.47 6.73 16.05
C ILE A 69 -27.94 6.27 15.95
N GLY A 70 -28.26 5.46 14.94
CA GLY A 70 -29.61 4.93 14.75
C GLY A 70 -30.11 4.10 15.93
N LEU A 71 -29.23 3.26 16.52
CA LEU A 71 -29.56 2.49 17.72
C LEU A 71 -29.80 3.40 18.93
N ILE A 72 -28.94 4.40 19.15
CA ILE A 72 -29.10 5.35 20.26
C ILE A 72 -30.47 6.03 20.19
N TYR A 73 -30.84 6.59 19.02
CA TYR A 73 -32.13 7.24 18.85
C TYR A 73 -33.33 6.28 18.96
N LYS A 74 -33.21 5.07 18.41
CA LYS A 74 -34.26 4.03 18.50
C LYS A 74 -34.60 3.67 19.95
N TYR A 75 -33.64 3.76 20.85
CA TYR A 75 -33.81 3.47 22.29
C TYR A 75 -33.91 4.75 23.14
N HIS A 76 -34.41 5.84 22.55
CA HIS A 76 -34.66 7.14 23.18
C HIS A 76 -33.43 7.83 23.78
N GLY A 77 -32.23 7.38 23.43
CA GLY A 77 -31.02 8.14 23.71
C GLY A 77 -30.94 9.38 22.83
N GLN A 78 -30.12 10.34 23.24
CA GLN A 78 -29.88 11.57 22.48
C GLN A 78 -28.38 11.81 22.35
N ILE A 79 -28.02 12.42 21.22
CA ILE A 79 -26.65 12.84 20.93
C ILE A 79 -26.67 14.36 20.89
N SER A 80 -25.77 14.98 21.63
CA SER A 80 -25.53 16.41 21.55
C SER A 80 -24.06 16.69 21.38
N TRP A 81 -23.72 17.93 21.07
CA TRP A 81 -22.35 18.38 21.20
C TRP A 81 -21.85 18.10 22.63
N PRO A 82 -20.65 17.51 22.81
CA PRO A 82 -20.18 17.13 24.14
C PRO A 82 -19.99 18.39 24.99
N LYS A 83 -20.40 18.34 26.26
CA LYS A 83 -20.25 19.48 27.18
C LYS A 83 -18.81 19.67 27.65
N ASN A 84 -18.03 18.59 27.67
CA ASN A 84 -16.63 18.61 28.11
C ASN A 84 -15.71 19.22 27.04
N GLU A 85 -15.03 20.32 27.37
CA GLU A 85 -14.09 21.02 26.47
C GLU A 85 -13.04 20.10 25.81
N PRO A 86 -12.43 19.10 26.49
CA PRO A 86 -11.48 18.18 25.83
C PRO A 86 -12.10 17.37 24.70
N ASN A 87 -13.35 16.92 24.86
CA ASN A 87 -14.04 16.12 23.84
C ASN A 87 -14.43 16.99 22.64
N GLN A 88 -14.82 18.23 22.89
CA GLN A 88 -15.07 19.21 21.82
C GLN A 88 -13.81 19.42 20.97
N LEU A 89 -12.67 19.61 21.63
CA LEU A 89 -11.38 19.79 20.95
C LEU A 89 -10.97 18.54 20.17
N ALA A 90 -11.20 17.34 20.71
CA ALA A 90 -10.94 16.09 20.01
C ALA A 90 -11.84 15.92 18.77
N ILE A 91 -13.11 16.31 18.83
CA ILE A 91 -13.99 16.36 17.66
C ILE A 91 -13.42 17.29 16.59
N PHE A 92 -12.95 18.49 16.96
CA PHE A 92 -12.31 19.41 16.00
C PHE A 92 -11.05 18.82 15.37
N ILE A 93 -10.19 18.17 16.16
CA ILE A 93 -8.96 17.52 15.67
C ILE A 93 -9.27 16.42 14.65
N VAL A 94 -10.40 15.72 14.80
CA VAL A 94 -10.83 14.66 13.88
C VAL A 94 -11.56 15.22 12.66
N LEU A 95 -12.49 16.15 12.85
CA LEU A 95 -13.33 16.68 11.76
C LEU A 95 -12.55 17.60 10.82
N PHE A 96 -11.66 18.45 11.34
CA PHE A 96 -10.90 19.39 10.53
C PHE A 96 -10.10 18.73 9.39
N PRO A 97 -9.22 17.74 9.64
CA PRO A 97 -8.52 17.04 8.58
C PRO A 97 -9.49 16.25 7.68
N LEU A 98 -10.58 15.71 8.22
CA LEU A 98 -11.57 14.97 7.45
C LEU A 98 -12.30 15.86 6.44
N ILE A 99 -12.62 17.09 6.80
CA ILE A 99 -13.18 18.11 5.90
C ILE A 99 -12.18 18.44 4.78
N ILE A 100 -10.90 18.62 5.11
CA ILE A 100 -9.86 18.87 4.11
C ILE A 100 -9.75 17.69 3.14
N ILE A 101 -9.68 16.45 3.67
CA ILE A 101 -9.65 15.21 2.88
C ILE A 101 -10.88 15.11 1.98
N PHE A 102 -12.07 15.41 2.51
CA PHE A 102 -13.31 15.41 1.73
C PHE A 102 -13.23 16.38 0.56
N PHE A 103 -12.84 17.64 0.80
CA PHE A 103 -12.74 18.63 -0.26
C PHE A 103 -11.68 18.27 -1.31
N ILE A 104 -10.52 17.76 -0.89
CA ILE A 104 -9.52 17.27 -1.83
C ILE A 104 -10.12 16.15 -2.68
N PHE A 105 -10.61 15.07 -2.08
CA PHE A 105 -11.13 13.92 -2.85
C PHE A 105 -12.46 14.17 -3.57
N LEU A 106 -13.12 15.30 -3.33
CA LEU A 106 -14.25 15.75 -4.13
C LEU A 106 -13.81 16.22 -5.52
N PHE A 107 -12.65 16.87 -5.63
CA PHE A 107 -12.08 17.37 -6.89
C PHE A 107 -11.02 16.44 -7.50
N PHE A 108 -10.62 15.44 -6.75
CA PHE A 108 -9.55 14.50 -7.10
C PHE A 108 -10.06 13.06 -7.01
N HIS A 109 -10.04 12.35 -8.14
CA HIS A 109 -10.39 10.93 -8.15
C HIS A 109 -9.15 10.08 -7.82
N GLY A 110 -9.26 9.21 -6.81
CA GLY A 110 -8.19 8.32 -6.37
C GLY A 110 -8.73 6.95 -5.94
N LYS A 111 -7.98 5.89 -6.23
CA LYS A 111 -8.45 4.49 -6.05
C LYS A 111 -8.53 3.99 -4.60
N ARG A 112 -8.02 4.77 -3.63
CA ARG A 112 -7.78 4.29 -2.25
C ARG A 112 -8.39 5.17 -1.17
N ILE A 113 -9.46 5.91 -1.49
CA ILE A 113 -10.10 6.88 -0.59
C ILE A 113 -10.48 6.26 0.77
N THR A 114 -10.96 5.02 0.79
CA THR A 114 -11.37 4.33 2.01
C THR A 114 -10.19 4.12 2.98
N GLU A 115 -8.98 3.84 2.48
CA GLU A 115 -7.77 3.66 3.29
C GLU A 115 -7.39 4.95 4.04
N TRP A 116 -7.65 6.13 3.45
CA TRP A 116 -7.39 7.43 4.08
C TRP A 116 -8.40 7.77 5.18
N LEU A 117 -9.62 7.22 5.11
CA LEU A 117 -10.69 7.52 6.06
C LEU A 117 -10.68 6.59 7.28
N GLN A 118 -10.13 5.37 7.15
CA GLN A 118 -10.11 4.35 8.23
C GLN A 118 -9.51 4.82 9.56
N PRO A 119 -8.40 5.58 9.62
CA PRO A 119 -7.85 6.03 10.91
C PRO A 119 -8.83 6.89 11.72
N PHE A 120 -9.69 7.66 11.06
CA PHE A 120 -10.68 8.51 11.72
C PHE A 120 -11.81 7.71 12.36
N MET A 121 -12.12 6.53 11.83
CA MET A 121 -13.16 5.65 12.38
C MET A 121 -12.83 5.13 13.78
N ILE A 122 -11.55 4.85 14.02
CA ILE A 122 -11.07 4.36 15.33
C ILE A 122 -11.36 5.41 16.41
N ILE A 123 -11.17 6.69 16.09
CA ILE A 123 -11.38 7.81 17.02
C ILE A 123 -12.86 8.25 17.05
N ALA A 124 -13.59 8.11 15.95
CA ALA A 124 -15.00 8.50 15.86
C ALA A 124 -15.89 7.71 16.84
N THR A 125 -15.58 6.43 17.08
CA THR A 125 -16.36 5.57 17.98
C THR A 125 -16.38 6.06 19.44
N PRO A 126 -15.23 6.28 20.12
CA PRO A 126 -15.24 6.84 21.46
C PRO A 126 -15.78 8.28 21.50
N LEU A 127 -15.59 9.07 20.43
CA LEU A 127 -16.18 10.41 20.36
C LEU A 127 -17.71 10.39 20.28
N LEU A 128 -18.30 9.43 19.55
CA LEU A 128 -19.73 9.20 19.51
C LEU A 128 -20.26 8.91 20.92
N ILE A 129 -19.63 7.99 21.64
CA ILE A 129 -20.00 7.64 23.03
C ILE A 129 -19.93 8.88 23.93
N SER A 130 -18.88 9.69 23.78
CA SER A 130 -18.68 10.92 24.55
C SER A 130 -19.70 12.03 24.25
N SER A 131 -20.42 11.90 23.12
CA SER A 131 -21.43 12.84 22.64
C SER A 131 -22.85 12.42 23.02
N ILE A 132 -23.03 11.29 23.71
CA ILE A 132 -24.34 10.85 24.23
C ILE A 132 -24.74 11.79 25.38
N SER A 133 -25.82 12.53 25.20
CA SER A 133 -26.36 13.47 26.20
C SER A 133 -27.41 12.82 27.09
N ILE A 134 -28.25 11.96 26.51
CA ILE A 134 -29.24 11.16 27.21
C ILE A 134 -28.92 9.69 26.93
N LYS A 135 -28.73 8.91 27.99
CA LYS A 135 -28.46 7.48 27.86
C LYS A 135 -29.70 6.76 27.34
N PRO A 136 -29.55 5.74 26.47
CA PRO A 136 -30.65 4.89 26.07
C PRO A 136 -31.35 4.27 27.28
N GLU A 137 -32.68 4.19 27.25
CA GLU A 137 -33.48 3.66 28.36
C GLU A 137 -33.36 2.14 28.48
N LYS A 138 -33.22 1.46 27.34
CA LYS A 138 -33.04 0.01 27.28
C LYS A 138 -31.57 -0.35 27.18
N SER A 139 -31.19 -1.44 27.85
CA SER A 139 -29.85 -1.99 27.69
C SER A 139 -29.61 -2.43 26.24
N LEU A 140 -28.40 -2.16 25.75
CA LEU A 140 -27.95 -2.56 24.41
C LEU A 140 -27.26 -3.93 24.44
N ASP A 141 -27.19 -4.60 25.58
CA ASP A 141 -26.41 -5.82 25.81
C ASP A 141 -26.80 -6.94 24.86
N ASN A 142 -28.11 -7.16 24.67
CA ASN A 142 -28.60 -8.18 23.75
C ASN A 142 -28.20 -7.86 22.29
N ILE A 143 -28.25 -6.58 21.89
CA ILE A 143 -27.85 -6.16 20.54
C ILE A 143 -26.35 -6.34 20.34
N LEU A 144 -25.55 -5.98 21.34
CA LEU A 144 -24.11 -6.20 21.32
C LEU A 144 -23.79 -7.69 21.21
N LEU A 145 -24.50 -8.55 21.96
CA LEU A 145 -24.38 -9.99 21.85
C LEU A 145 -24.71 -10.49 20.44
N TYR A 146 -25.82 -10.03 19.84
CA TYR A 146 -26.17 -10.38 18.46
C TYR A 146 -25.11 -9.92 17.46
N LEU A 147 -24.57 -8.71 17.61
CA LEU A 147 -23.50 -8.19 16.74
C LEU A 147 -22.21 -9.01 16.89
N ILE A 148 -21.85 -9.43 18.11
CA ILE A 148 -20.71 -10.31 18.37
C ILE A 148 -20.92 -11.66 17.69
N VAL A 149 -22.10 -12.27 17.84
CA VAL A 149 -22.42 -13.55 17.19
C VAL A 149 -22.32 -13.44 15.67
N ILE A 150 -22.88 -12.37 15.07
CA ILE A 150 -22.76 -12.10 13.64
C ILE A 150 -21.30 -11.90 13.23
N ALA A 151 -20.52 -11.13 13.99
CA ALA A 151 -19.12 -10.90 13.70
C ALA A 151 -18.31 -12.20 13.73
N ILE A 152 -18.55 -13.06 14.73
CA ILE A 152 -17.94 -14.39 14.82
C ILE A 152 -18.36 -15.23 13.61
N LEU A 153 -19.64 -15.26 13.23
CA LEU A 153 -20.13 -16.02 12.08
C LEU A 153 -19.46 -15.56 10.77
N VAL A 154 -19.40 -14.24 10.53
CA VAL A 154 -18.74 -13.67 9.35
C VAL A 154 -17.25 -14.03 9.35
N PHE A 155 -16.58 -13.90 10.49
CA PHE A 155 -15.16 -14.18 10.62
C PHE A 155 -14.84 -15.67 10.42
N THR A 156 -15.61 -16.58 11.04
CA THR A 156 -15.44 -18.01 10.85
C THR A 156 -15.74 -18.43 9.42
N SER A 157 -16.79 -17.87 8.81
CA SER A 157 -17.12 -18.09 7.39
C SER A 157 -15.97 -17.67 6.48
N TYR A 158 -15.37 -16.49 6.76
CA TYR A 158 -14.22 -16.01 6.02
C TYR A 158 -13.00 -16.93 6.17
N ILE A 159 -12.69 -17.39 7.39
CA ILE A 159 -11.62 -18.36 7.64
C ILE A 159 -11.88 -19.67 6.89
N ILE A 160 -13.10 -20.20 6.93
CA ILE A 160 -13.49 -21.44 6.24
C ILE A 160 -13.30 -21.28 4.73
N ILE A 161 -13.78 -20.18 4.13
CA ILE A 161 -13.62 -19.89 2.70
C ILE A 161 -12.14 -19.83 2.31
N LEU A 162 -11.31 -19.16 3.11
CA LEU A 162 -9.87 -19.08 2.87
C LEU A 162 -9.19 -20.44 3.04
N HIS A 163 -9.50 -21.17 4.10
CA HIS A 163 -8.87 -22.45 4.43
C HIS A 163 -9.19 -23.53 3.40
N TYR A 164 -10.45 -23.66 3.03
CA TYR A 164 -10.89 -24.60 1.99
C TYR A 164 -10.70 -24.08 0.57
N ASN A 165 -10.12 -22.88 0.41
CA ASN A 165 -9.87 -22.26 -0.88
C ASN A 165 -11.10 -22.24 -1.80
N ILE A 166 -12.27 -21.94 -1.24
CA ILE A 166 -13.52 -21.93 -2.00
C ILE A 166 -13.41 -20.85 -3.09
N TYR A 167 -13.64 -21.24 -4.35
CA TYR A 167 -13.44 -20.42 -5.56
C TYR A 167 -12.01 -19.86 -5.73
N GLY A 168 -10.98 -20.50 -5.18
CA GLY A 168 -9.59 -20.03 -5.36
C GLY A 168 -9.18 -18.86 -4.44
N ASN A 169 -10.04 -18.44 -3.52
CA ASN A 169 -9.79 -17.28 -2.64
C ASN A 169 -8.65 -17.50 -1.62
N GLY A 170 -8.38 -18.74 -1.23
CA GLY A 170 -7.26 -19.12 -0.35
C GLY A 170 -5.90 -19.11 -1.04
N GLN A 171 -5.88 -19.06 -2.37
CA GLN A 171 -4.68 -19.22 -3.21
C GLN A 171 -4.27 -17.92 -3.92
N LYS A 172 -4.64 -16.76 -3.35
CA LYS A 172 -4.28 -15.45 -3.90
C LYS A 172 -2.76 -15.35 -4.12
N MET A 173 -2.36 -14.95 -5.32
CA MET A 173 -0.96 -14.81 -5.75
C MET A 173 -0.14 -16.13 -5.84
N ILE A 174 -0.74 -17.32 -5.77
CA ILE A 174 0.03 -18.58 -5.90
C ILE A 174 0.77 -18.67 -7.22
N GLY A 175 0.14 -18.30 -8.34
CA GLY A 175 0.82 -18.33 -9.64
C GLY A 175 2.01 -17.38 -9.70
N ILE A 176 1.90 -16.19 -9.11
CA ILE A 176 3.03 -15.26 -8.97
C ILE A 176 4.15 -15.88 -8.12
N LYS A 177 3.83 -16.49 -6.97
CA LYS A 177 4.83 -17.20 -6.14
C LYS A 177 5.51 -18.33 -6.92
N ASN A 178 4.77 -19.04 -7.76
CA ASN A 178 5.30 -20.11 -8.60
C ASN A 178 6.24 -19.57 -9.67
N ILE A 179 5.85 -18.51 -10.37
CA ILE A 179 6.68 -17.81 -11.36
C ILE A 179 7.98 -17.35 -10.71
N VAL A 180 7.90 -16.68 -9.55
CA VAL A 180 9.07 -16.21 -8.80
C VAL A 180 10.00 -17.37 -8.47
N LYS A 181 9.46 -18.45 -7.89
CA LYS A 181 10.23 -19.64 -7.51
C LYS A 181 10.89 -20.31 -8.71
N LYS A 182 10.18 -20.48 -9.83
CA LYS A 182 10.71 -21.10 -11.05
C LYS A 182 11.79 -20.24 -11.70
N SER A 183 11.59 -18.93 -11.75
CA SER A 183 12.57 -18.01 -12.32
C SER A 183 13.83 -17.90 -11.46
N GLU A 184 13.70 -17.86 -10.13
CA GLU A 184 14.84 -17.92 -9.20
C GLU A 184 15.56 -19.27 -9.27
N TYR A 185 14.83 -20.37 -9.43
CA TYR A 185 15.41 -21.68 -9.68
C TYR A 185 16.23 -21.69 -10.97
N LYS A 186 15.69 -21.16 -12.08
CA LYS A 186 16.43 -21.03 -13.35
C LYS A 186 17.70 -20.20 -13.21
N TRP A 187 17.63 -19.08 -12.47
CA TRP A 187 18.82 -18.28 -12.14
C TRP A 187 19.88 -19.09 -11.40
N THR A 188 19.46 -19.77 -10.32
CA THR A 188 20.35 -20.56 -9.47
C THR A 188 20.97 -21.73 -10.23
N GLN A 189 20.21 -22.39 -11.11
CA GLN A 189 20.71 -23.45 -11.98
C GLN A 189 21.79 -22.93 -12.95
N LYS A 190 21.55 -21.75 -13.55
CA LYS A 190 22.44 -21.20 -14.57
C LYS A 190 23.74 -20.62 -14.01
N TYR A 191 23.67 -19.93 -12.88
CA TYR A 191 24.82 -19.18 -12.34
C TYR A 191 25.35 -19.70 -11.01
N LYS A 192 24.68 -20.70 -10.39
CA LYS A 192 25.04 -21.32 -9.10
C LYS A 192 25.29 -20.30 -7.99
N ARG A 193 24.54 -19.20 -8.00
CA ARG A 193 24.69 -18.03 -7.12
C ARG A 193 23.32 -17.47 -6.73
N PRO A 194 23.21 -16.81 -5.56
CA PRO A 194 21.96 -16.19 -5.14
C PRO A 194 21.56 -15.04 -6.07
N LEU A 195 20.26 -14.85 -6.25
CA LEU A 195 19.71 -13.78 -7.06
C LEU A 195 19.74 -12.45 -6.29
N LYS A 196 20.70 -11.58 -6.61
CA LYS A 196 20.85 -10.28 -5.93
C LYS A 196 20.01 -9.16 -6.53
N TYR A 197 19.81 -9.20 -7.84
CA TYR A 197 19.20 -8.11 -8.61
C TYR A 197 18.12 -8.60 -9.56
N VAL A 198 17.02 -7.84 -9.62
CA VAL A 198 15.90 -8.11 -10.51
C VAL A 198 15.46 -6.83 -11.23
N GLY A 199 14.93 -6.94 -12.44
CA GLY A 199 14.34 -5.82 -13.18
C GLY A 199 13.25 -6.32 -14.12
N GLY A 200 12.71 -5.43 -14.95
CA GLY A 200 11.71 -5.84 -15.93
C GLY A 200 10.91 -4.71 -16.54
N GLU A 201 10.04 -5.07 -17.47
CA GLU A 201 9.20 -4.14 -18.23
C GLU A 201 7.84 -3.87 -17.57
N ASP A 202 7.30 -4.86 -16.85
CA ASP A 202 6.04 -4.77 -16.12
C ASP A 202 6.26 -4.93 -14.62
N THR A 203 5.26 -4.56 -13.83
CA THR A 203 5.20 -4.64 -12.35
C THR A 203 5.43 -6.04 -11.76
N LEU A 204 5.49 -7.09 -12.59
CA LEU A 204 5.68 -8.46 -12.13
C LEU A 204 7.03 -8.66 -11.41
N TYR A 205 8.09 -7.96 -11.80
CA TYR A 205 9.40 -8.07 -11.14
C TYR A 205 9.38 -7.59 -9.68
N HIS A 206 8.48 -6.67 -9.30
CA HIS A 206 8.37 -6.21 -7.91
C HIS A 206 8.05 -7.36 -6.94
N TRP A 207 7.32 -8.37 -7.41
CA TRP A 207 6.96 -9.52 -6.58
C TRP A 207 8.15 -10.41 -6.23
N PHE A 208 9.26 -10.32 -6.96
CA PHE A 208 10.49 -11.02 -6.61
C PHE A 208 11.11 -10.45 -5.34
N ILE A 209 11.01 -9.13 -5.12
CA ILE A 209 11.53 -8.47 -3.91
C ILE A 209 10.84 -9.04 -2.65
N VAL A 210 9.57 -9.41 -2.78
CA VAL A 210 8.74 -9.90 -1.67
C VAL A 210 8.79 -11.42 -1.53
N TYR A 211 8.70 -12.17 -2.64
CA TYR A 211 8.48 -13.61 -2.62
C TYR A 211 9.69 -14.47 -3.00
N ALA A 212 10.74 -13.89 -3.60
CA ALA A 212 11.93 -14.68 -3.92
C ALA A 212 12.68 -15.00 -2.63
N LYS A 213 13.31 -16.17 -2.57
CA LYS A 213 14.06 -16.63 -1.41
C LYS A 213 15.21 -15.67 -1.10
N ASP A 214 15.91 -15.21 -2.13
CA ASP A 214 17.10 -14.37 -2.01
C ASP A 214 16.78 -12.87 -1.85
N ARG A 215 15.49 -12.48 -1.94
CA ARG A 215 14.99 -11.10 -1.80
C ARG A 215 15.83 -10.07 -2.61
N PRO A 216 15.86 -10.19 -3.94
CA PRO A 216 16.65 -9.31 -4.78
C PRO A 216 16.20 -7.86 -4.70
N HIS A 217 17.12 -6.96 -5.02
CA HIS A 217 16.84 -5.53 -5.17
C HIS A 217 16.50 -5.20 -6.63
N SER A 218 15.68 -4.17 -6.84
CA SER A 218 15.35 -3.77 -8.21
C SER A 218 16.49 -2.98 -8.85
N ILE A 219 16.85 -3.28 -10.09
CA ILE A 219 17.75 -2.44 -10.90
C ILE A 219 16.99 -1.36 -11.68
N GLN A 220 15.66 -1.39 -11.64
CA GLN A 220 14.82 -0.43 -12.34
C GLN A 220 14.68 0.83 -11.48
N PRO A 221 14.96 2.03 -12.05
CA PRO A 221 14.75 3.26 -11.30
C PRO A 221 13.27 3.56 -11.11
N TRP A 222 12.93 4.13 -9.95
CA TRP A 222 11.60 4.70 -9.75
C TRP A 222 11.46 5.99 -10.54
N ILE A 223 10.54 6.00 -11.50
CA ILE A 223 10.28 7.16 -12.34
C ILE A 223 8.77 7.42 -12.38
N PRO A 224 8.28 8.48 -11.70
CA PRO A 224 6.89 8.88 -11.80
C PRO A 224 6.68 9.57 -13.15
N ASN A 225 5.62 9.18 -13.86
CA ASN A 225 5.16 9.79 -15.11
C ASN A 225 6.27 9.99 -16.17
N ASN A 226 7.16 9.01 -16.34
CA ASN A 226 8.26 9.04 -17.32
C ASN A 226 9.22 10.24 -17.22
N LYS A 227 9.26 10.94 -16.07
CA LYS A 227 10.20 12.04 -15.84
C LYS A 227 11.60 11.49 -15.51
N GLN A 228 12.46 11.42 -16.53
CA GLN A 228 13.84 10.90 -16.43
C GLN A 228 14.74 11.60 -15.40
N ASN A 229 14.39 12.81 -14.93
CA ASN A 229 15.20 13.59 -13.96
C ASN A 229 14.77 13.40 -12.49
N THR A 230 14.13 12.28 -12.15
CA THR A 230 13.75 12.00 -10.76
C THR A 230 14.82 11.16 -10.06
N LEU A 231 15.18 11.54 -8.84
CA LEU A 231 16.10 10.78 -8.01
C LEU A 231 15.50 9.40 -7.74
N ASN A 232 16.20 8.35 -8.11
CA ASN A 232 15.78 6.97 -7.86
C ASN A 232 15.81 6.69 -6.34
N ILE A 233 14.62 6.60 -5.72
CA ILE A 233 14.49 6.37 -4.28
C ILE A 233 14.71 4.91 -3.91
N TYR A 234 14.34 3.97 -4.80
CA TYR A 234 14.45 2.55 -4.47
C TYR A 234 15.90 2.13 -4.33
N HIS A 235 16.79 2.59 -5.22
CA HIS A 235 18.20 2.20 -5.18
C HIS A 235 19.13 3.32 -5.63
N LYS A 236 19.46 4.23 -4.70
CA LYS A 236 20.42 5.32 -4.92
C LYS A 236 21.86 4.84 -5.18
N ASN A 237 22.20 3.62 -4.75
CA ASN A 237 23.59 3.14 -4.69
C ASN A 237 23.92 1.99 -5.66
N ILE A 238 22.95 1.46 -6.43
CA ILE A 238 23.24 0.40 -7.40
C ILE A 238 23.95 1.03 -8.58
N ASN A 239 25.17 0.59 -8.86
CA ASN A 239 25.96 1.04 -10.00
C ASN A 239 26.13 -0.07 -11.05
N ILE A 240 26.70 0.31 -12.20
CA ILE A 240 26.99 -0.61 -13.30
C ILE A 240 27.91 -1.77 -12.85
N ASN A 241 28.90 -1.49 -12.00
CA ASN A 241 29.86 -2.49 -11.53
C ASN A 241 29.20 -3.55 -10.64
N ASP A 242 28.18 -3.16 -9.87
CA ASP A 242 27.38 -4.09 -9.09
C ASP A 242 26.61 -5.05 -10.00
N ILE A 243 25.93 -4.53 -11.02
CA ILE A 243 25.19 -5.35 -11.97
C ILE A 243 26.16 -6.24 -12.78
N LYS A 244 27.33 -5.74 -13.17
CA LYS A 244 28.39 -6.58 -13.79
C LYS A 244 28.84 -7.71 -12.87
N LYS A 245 29.06 -7.42 -11.58
CA LYS A 245 29.59 -8.39 -10.61
C LYS A 245 28.58 -9.49 -10.28
N TYR A 246 27.32 -9.11 -10.06
CA TYR A 246 26.29 -10.03 -9.56
C TYR A 246 25.31 -10.50 -10.63
N GLY A 247 25.24 -9.83 -11.78
CA GLY A 247 24.23 -10.05 -12.80
C GLY A 247 22.84 -9.60 -12.35
N ALA A 248 21.83 -9.80 -13.19
CA ALA A 248 20.43 -9.53 -12.85
C ALA A 248 19.47 -10.40 -13.65
N LEU A 249 18.32 -10.72 -13.04
CA LEU A 249 17.19 -11.37 -13.71
C LEU A 249 16.17 -10.32 -14.16
N LEU A 250 15.75 -10.36 -15.41
CA LEU A 250 14.78 -9.45 -15.98
C LEU A 250 13.47 -10.19 -16.28
N ILE A 251 12.35 -9.53 -16.00
CA ILE A 251 11.01 -10.07 -16.25
C ILE A 251 10.32 -9.25 -17.34
N GLY A 252 10.01 -9.89 -18.46
CA GLY A 252 9.31 -9.28 -19.58
C GLY A 252 7.83 -9.02 -19.27
N LYS A 253 7.13 -8.44 -20.26
CA LYS A 253 5.69 -8.23 -20.20
C LYS A 253 4.94 -9.57 -20.20
N LYS A 254 3.76 -9.57 -19.59
CA LYS A 254 2.85 -10.72 -19.59
C LYS A 254 2.34 -10.97 -21.01
N ASN A 255 2.23 -12.24 -21.40
CA ASN A 255 1.78 -12.71 -22.71
C ASN A 255 2.66 -12.29 -23.89
N HIS A 256 3.92 -11.95 -23.63
CA HIS A 256 4.91 -11.68 -24.68
C HIS A 256 5.92 -12.83 -24.78
N THR A 257 6.25 -13.19 -26.02
CA THR A 257 7.33 -14.12 -26.33
C THR A 257 8.70 -13.45 -26.20
N CYS A 258 9.77 -14.23 -26.17
CA CYS A 258 11.12 -13.67 -26.10
C CYS A 258 11.63 -13.01 -27.40
N THR A 259 10.98 -13.30 -28.52
CA THR A 259 11.23 -12.62 -29.80
C THR A 259 10.61 -11.23 -29.82
N GLU A 260 9.42 -11.09 -29.22
CA GLU A 260 8.71 -9.80 -29.11
C GLU A 260 9.27 -8.92 -28.00
N GLU A 261 9.66 -9.51 -26.87
CA GLU A 261 10.13 -8.76 -25.72
C GLU A 261 11.52 -8.15 -25.97
N LYS A 262 11.61 -6.83 -25.96
CA LYS A 262 12.85 -6.08 -26.23
C LYS A 262 13.51 -5.56 -24.97
N PHE A 263 12.86 -5.63 -23.81
CA PHE A 263 13.36 -5.06 -22.56
C PHE A 263 13.75 -3.58 -22.71
N ILE A 264 12.85 -2.79 -23.30
CA ILE A 264 13.09 -1.37 -23.66
C ILE A 264 13.43 -0.55 -22.41
N ASN A 265 12.65 -0.70 -21.33
CA ASN A 265 12.90 0.02 -20.09
C ASN A 265 14.26 -0.33 -19.51
N MET A 266 14.65 -1.61 -19.52
CA MET A 266 15.99 -1.99 -19.08
C MET A 266 17.07 -1.38 -19.98
N ASN A 267 16.94 -1.51 -21.30
CA ASN A 267 17.94 -1.03 -22.26
C ASN A 267 18.11 0.51 -22.20
N ASN A 268 17.05 1.24 -21.86
CA ASN A 268 17.13 2.69 -21.70
C ASN A 268 18.00 3.10 -20.51
N TYR A 269 18.02 2.33 -19.41
CA TYR A 269 18.82 2.66 -18.22
C TYR A 269 20.17 1.94 -18.19
N TRP A 270 20.25 0.77 -18.83
CA TRP A 270 21.43 -0.08 -18.79
C TRP A 270 21.81 -0.64 -20.17
N PRO A 271 22.01 0.22 -21.19
CA PRO A 271 22.20 -0.19 -22.59
C PRO A 271 23.44 -1.07 -22.82
N GLN A 272 24.41 -1.02 -21.91
CA GLN A 272 25.67 -1.75 -22.02
C GLN A 272 25.58 -3.26 -21.75
N PHE A 273 24.44 -3.78 -21.27
CA PHE A 273 24.31 -5.19 -20.92
C PHE A 273 23.63 -5.99 -22.03
N ILE A 274 24.20 -7.16 -22.31
CA ILE A 274 23.60 -8.14 -23.20
C ILE A 274 22.61 -8.99 -22.41
N ILE A 275 21.40 -9.15 -22.96
CA ILE A 275 20.30 -9.88 -22.33
C ILE A 275 20.14 -11.24 -23.01
N ASN A 276 20.45 -12.30 -22.27
CA ASN A 276 20.14 -13.66 -22.70
C ASN A 276 18.69 -13.98 -22.35
N LYS A 277 17.89 -14.42 -23.33
CA LYS A 277 16.44 -14.59 -23.15
C LYS A 277 16.03 -16.05 -23.03
N GLU A 278 15.02 -16.32 -22.22
CA GLU A 278 14.43 -17.64 -22.07
C GLU A 278 12.93 -17.54 -21.81
N LEU A 279 12.14 -18.37 -22.48
CA LEU A 279 10.69 -18.34 -22.32
C LEU A 279 10.27 -19.13 -21.07
N LEU A 280 9.46 -18.52 -20.23
CA LEU A 280 8.72 -19.18 -19.15
C LEU A 280 7.24 -19.22 -19.51
N LYS A 281 6.64 -20.40 -19.36
CA LYS A 281 5.18 -20.58 -19.46
C LYS A 281 4.66 -20.95 -18.08
N ASP A 282 3.72 -20.17 -17.55
CA ASP A 282 3.12 -20.44 -16.25
C ASP A 282 1.71 -19.86 -16.15
N ARG A 283 1.00 -20.11 -15.04
CA ARG A 283 -0.31 -19.51 -14.77
C ARG A 283 -0.20 -18.46 -13.68
N LEU A 284 -0.97 -17.38 -13.77
CA LEU A 284 -1.09 -16.40 -12.67
C LEU A 284 -2.01 -16.90 -11.56
N GLU A 285 -2.99 -17.72 -11.92
CA GLU A 285 -3.92 -18.37 -11.00
C GLU A 285 -4.05 -19.85 -11.35
N PRO A 286 -4.37 -20.74 -10.39
CA PRO A 286 -4.45 -22.18 -10.62
C PRO A 286 -5.32 -22.58 -11.82
N ASN A 287 -6.44 -21.87 -11.99
CA ASN A 287 -7.46 -22.14 -13.01
C ASN A 287 -7.43 -21.14 -14.18
N SER A 288 -6.41 -20.27 -14.28
CA SER A 288 -6.29 -19.34 -15.40
C SER A 288 -5.62 -19.98 -16.60
N GLU A 289 -5.75 -19.32 -17.75
CA GLU A 289 -4.95 -19.65 -18.93
C GLU A 289 -3.44 -19.53 -18.64
N MET A 290 -2.66 -20.28 -19.43
CA MET A 290 -1.20 -20.20 -19.41
C MET A 290 -0.77 -18.87 -20.00
N ILE A 291 0.04 -18.13 -19.25
CA ILE A 291 0.69 -16.91 -19.71
C ILE A 291 2.13 -17.19 -20.14
N LEU A 292 2.57 -16.42 -21.12
CA LEU A 292 3.94 -16.41 -21.60
C LEU A 292 4.70 -15.26 -20.93
N ILE A 293 5.88 -15.53 -20.40
CA ILE A 293 6.76 -14.53 -19.81
C ILE A 293 8.14 -14.75 -20.37
N CYS A 294 8.73 -13.73 -21.01
CA CYS A 294 10.14 -13.78 -21.33
C CYS A 294 11.00 -13.44 -20.10
N LEU A 295 11.90 -14.33 -19.72
CA LEU A 295 12.95 -14.07 -18.75
C LEU A 295 14.19 -13.57 -19.48
N GLY A 296 14.77 -12.46 -19.02
CA GLY A 296 16.07 -11.97 -19.47
C GLY A 296 17.13 -12.21 -18.39
N PHE A 297 18.35 -12.52 -18.80
CA PHE A 297 19.47 -12.79 -17.90
C PHE A 297 20.65 -11.92 -18.28
N ILE A 298 21.07 -11.07 -17.35
CA ILE A 298 22.36 -10.38 -17.41
C ILE A 298 23.35 -11.26 -16.66
N SER A 299 24.29 -11.88 -17.39
CA SER A 299 25.29 -12.77 -16.81
C SER A 299 26.27 -12.00 -15.91
N PRO A 300 26.65 -12.56 -14.73
CA PRO A 300 27.73 -12.02 -13.92
C PRO A 300 29.09 -12.21 -14.62
N MET A 301 30.03 -11.29 -14.39
CA MET A 301 31.34 -11.19 -15.06
C MET A 301 32.16 -12.49 -15.06
N ASN A 302 32.09 -13.29 -13.99
CA ASN A 302 32.86 -14.55 -13.90
C ASN A 302 32.35 -15.64 -14.86
N ASN A 303 31.13 -15.52 -15.37
CA ASN A 303 30.50 -16.51 -16.25
C ASN A 303 30.38 -15.99 -17.69
N GLN A 304 30.96 -14.82 -18.00
CA GLN A 304 31.03 -14.30 -19.37
C GLN A 304 32.20 -14.89 -20.17
N LYS A 305 33.17 -15.55 -19.50
CA LYS A 305 34.32 -16.18 -20.17
C LYS A 305 33.99 -17.50 -20.87
N ASP A 306 32.85 -18.12 -20.56
CA ASP A 306 32.47 -19.43 -21.11
C ASP A 306 31.48 -19.32 -22.30
N ILE A 307 31.27 -18.12 -22.85
CA ILE A 307 30.27 -17.85 -23.91
C ILE A 307 30.91 -17.27 -25.19
N ASN A 308 32.23 -17.16 -25.26
CA ASN A 308 32.93 -16.76 -26.49
C ASN A 308 33.60 -17.94 -27.18
#